data_AF-A0A7X3R4H3-F1
#
_entry.id   AF-A0A7X3R4H3-F1
#
_cell.length_a   1.000
_cell.length_b   1.000
_cell.length_c   1.000
_cell.angle_alpha   90.00
_cell.angle_beta   90.00
_cell.angle_gamma   90.00
#
_symmetry.space_group_name_H-M   'P 1'
#
loop_
_entity.id
_entity.type
_entity.pdbx_description
1 polymer ?
#
loop_
_entity_poly.entity_id
_entity_poly.type
_entity_poly.pdbx_seq_one_letter_code
_entity_poly.pdbx_strand_id
1 'polypeptide(L)'
;MRPRTLDEFVGQQPAVGPDALLGRAATGGALPSIILWGPPGCGKTTLARILAGEAEGEFVALSAVASGVAELRRFIGEAQLRREAGVRTV
;
A
#
# COMPACT_ATOMS: atom_id res chain seq x y z
N MET A 1 15.43 11.51 3.37
CA MET A 1 15.30 10.11 2.90
C MET A 1 13.84 9.68 3.03
N ARG A 2 13.35 8.78 2.16
CA ARG A 2 11.99 8.22 2.27
C ARG A 2 12.03 6.97 3.17
N PRO A 3 11.24 6.91 4.26
CA PRO A 3 11.11 5.73 5.12
C PRO A 3 10.79 4.44 4.34
N ARG A 4 11.34 3.32 4.81
CA ARG A 4 11.21 1.99 4.21
C ARG A 4 10.42 0.99 5.06
N THR A 5 10.38 1.21 6.37
CA THR A 5 9.66 0.38 7.35
C THR A 5 8.72 1.24 8.18
N LEU A 6 7.79 0.61 8.90
CA LEU A 6 6.91 1.32 9.84
C LEU A 6 7.71 2.00 10.97
N ASP A 7 8.82 1.41 11.40
CA ASP A 7 9.71 1.98 12.44
C ASP A 7 10.42 3.27 11.99
N GLU A 8 10.72 3.37 10.69
CA GLU A 8 11.29 4.59 10.10
C GLU A 8 10.23 5.68 9.86
N PHE A 9 8.94 5.35 9.91
CA PHE A 9 7.85 6.27 9.62
C PHE A 9 7.56 7.17 10.83
N VAL A 10 7.92 8.44 10.72
CA VAL A 10 7.75 9.40 11.81
C VAL A 10 6.29 9.88 11.89
N GLY A 11 5.68 9.67 13.07
CA GLY A 11 4.32 10.09 13.37
C GLY A 11 3.27 9.03 13.04
N GLN A 12 1.99 9.33 13.32
CA GLN A 12 0.85 8.43 13.07
C GLN A 12 0.87 7.09 13.83
N GLN A 13 1.66 6.96 14.90
CA GLN A 13 1.72 5.75 15.75
C GLN A 13 0.34 5.21 16.17
N PRO A 14 -0.67 6.03 16.51
CA PRO A 14 -2.02 5.50 16.81
C PRO A 14 -2.68 4.74 15.65
N ALA A 15 -2.28 5.00 14.40
CA ALA A 15 -2.83 4.36 13.21
C ALA A 15 -1.95 3.21 12.71
N VAL A 16 -0.62 3.33 12.81
CA VAL A 16 0.34 2.40 12.17
C VAL A 16 1.25 1.65 13.14
N GLY A 17 1.15 1.94 14.43
CA GLY A 17 1.93 1.24 15.46
C GLY A 17 1.62 -0.25 15.52
N PRO A 18 2.46 -1.05 16.19
CA PRO A 18 2.39 -2.51 16.18
C PRO A 18 1.03 -3.05 16.67
N ASP A 19 0.40 -2.37 17.63
CA ASP A 19 -0.91 -2.75 18.16
C ASP A 19 -2.09 -2.10 17.42
N ALA A 20 -1.82 -1.14 16.52
CA ALA A 20 -2.83 -0.44 15.75
C ALA A 20 -3.40 -1.34 14.64
N LEU A 21 -4.60 -1.00 14.16
CA LEU A 21 -5.28 -1.80 13.13
C LEU A 21 -4.42 -1.98 11.87
N LEU A 22 -3.81 -0.91 11.34
CA LEU A 22 -3.03 -0.99 10.11
C LEU A 22 -1.68 -1.69 10.34
N GLY A 23 -1.04 -1.48 11.49
CA GLY A 23 0.19 -2.19 11.85
C GLY A 23 -0.03 -3.70 11.87
N ARG A 24 -1.03 -4.17 12.62
CA ARG A 24 -1.39 -5.60 12.69
C ARG A 24 -1.84 -6.17 11.35
N ALA A 25 -2.62 -5.41 10.58
CA ALA A 25 -3.09 -5.85 9.26
C ALA A 25 -1.93 -6.00 8.27
N ALA A 26 -0.97 -5.08 8.31
CA ALA A 26 0.23 -5.13 7.49
C ALA A 26 1.09 -6.35 7.87
N THR A 27 1.46 -6.50 9.14
CA THR A 27 2.30 -7.63 9.59
C THR A 27 1.61 -8.99 9.45
N GLY A 28 0.27 -9.03 9.50
CA GLY A 28 -0.53 -10.23 9.25
C GLY A 28 -0.73 -10.54 7.76
N GLY A 29 -0.21 -9.69 6.86
CA GLY A 29 -0.38 -9.82 5.42
C GLY A 29 -1.82 -9.59 4.94
N ALA A 30 -2.73 -9.07 5.76
CA ALA A 30 -4.15 -8.95 5.44
C ALA A 30 -4.58 -7.48 5.45
N LEU A 31 -3.99 -6.69 4.55
CA LEU A 31 -4.36 -5.29 4.40
C LEU A 31 -5.78 -5.14 3.82
N PRO A 32 -6.68 -4.42 4.49
CA PRO A 32 -7.97 -4.07 3.91
C PRO A 32 -7.80 -2.99 2.83
N SER A 33 -8.83 -2.78 2.01
CA SER A 33 -8.91 -1.60 1.16
C SER A 33 -8.95 -0.33 2.03
N ILE A 34 -8.03 0.60 1.77
CA ILE A 34 -7.86 1.83 2.58
C ILE A 34 -7.76 3.07 1.70
N ILE A 35 -8.24 4.19 2.24
CA ILE A 35 -8.02 5.53 1.67
C ILE A 35 -7.12 6.30 2.63
N LEU A 36 -5.91 6.62 2.18
CA LEU A 36 -5.01 7.50 2.91
C LEU A 36 -5.31 8.96 2.55
N TRP A 37 -5.83 9.73 3.51
CA TRP A 37 -6.23 11.12 3.31
C TRP A 37 -5.36 12.08 4.12
N GLY A 38 -5.01 13.23 3.53
CA GLY A 38 -4.21 14.26 4.19
C GLY A 38 -3.51 15.20 3.20
N PRO A 39 -2.90 16.29 3.70
CA PRO A 39 -2.22 17.30 2.88
C PRO A 39 -1.10 16.73 1.99
N PRO A 40 -0.70 17.45 0.93
CA PRO A 40 0.50 17.09 0.17
C PRO A 40 1.72 17.05 1.10
N GLY A 41 2.62 16.07 0.89
CA GLY A 41 3.82 15.91 1.71
C GLY A 41 3.67 15.10 2.99
N CYS A 42 2.46 14.77 3.45
CA CYS A 42 2.24 13.99 4.70
C CYS A 42 2.59 12.49 4.62
N GLY A 43 3.32 12.05 3.58
CA GLY A 43 3.82 10.68 3.50
C GLY A 43 2.81 9.62 3.02
N LYS A 44 1.64 9.97 2.50
CA LYS A 44 0.61 9.01 2.03
C LYS A 44 1.15 7.91 1.11
N THR A 45 1.83 8.30 0.03
CA THR A 45 2.40 7.34 -0.93
C THR A 45 3.53 6.52 -0.32
N THR A 46 4.29 7.12 0.61
CA THR A 46 5.33 6.41 1.36
C THR A 46 4.71 5.35 2.26
N LEU A 47 3.67 5.70 3.01
CA LEU A 47 2.96 4.79 3.90
C LEU A 47 2.31 3.64 3.13
N ALA A 48 1.65 3.91 2.00
CA ALA A 48 1.10 2.85 1.15
C ALA A 48 2.16 1.84 0.70
N ARG A 49 3.36 2.32 0.31
CA ARG A 49 4.47 1.47 -0.10
C ARG A 49 5.02 0.63 1.05
N ILE A 50 5.16 1.24 2.24
CA ILE A 50 5.63 0.52 3.43
C ILE A 50 4.63 -0.58 3.79
N LEU A 51 3.35 -0.25 3.91
CA LEU A 51 2.30 -1.22 4.23
C LEU A 51 2.30 -2.40 3.25
N ALA A 52 2.39 -2.13 1.94
CA ALA A 52 2.49 -3.19 0.93
C ALA A 52 3.70 -4.11 1.16
N GLY A 53 4.87 -3.54 1.45
CA GLY A 53 6.08 -4.31 1.76
C GLY A 53 5.96 -5.16 3.01
N GLU A 54 5.43 -4.60 4.10
CA GLU A 54 5.16 -5.31 5.35
C GLU A 54 4.15 -6.45 5.17
N ALA A 55 3.21 -6.30 4.23
CA ALA A 55 2.19 -7.31 3.92
C ALA A 55 2.63 -8.35 2.86
N GLU A 56 3.90 -8.32 2.45
CA GLU A 56 4.47 -9.14 1.37
C GLU A 56 3.67 -9.04 0.06
N GLY A 57 3.15 -7.84 -0.22
CA GLY A 57 2.39 -7.51 -1.41
C GLY A 57 3.20 -6.72 -2.42
N GLU A 58 3.02 -7.02 -3.70
CA GLU A 58 3.59 -6.25 -4.80
C GLU A 58 2.87 -4.90 -4.91
N PHE A 59 3.59 -3.79 -4.67
CA PHE A 59 3.03 -2.45 -4.72
C PHE A 59 2.90 -1.91 -6.15
N VAL A 60 1.69 -1.58 -6.59
CA VAL A 60 1.43 -1.02 -7.92
C VAL A 60 0.87 0.40 -7.80
N ALA A 61 1.68 1.40 -8.19
CA ALA A 61 1.24 2.79 -8.15
C ALA A 61 0.42 3.15 -9.39
N LEU A 62 -0.81 3.60 -9.19
CA LEU A 62 -1.69 4.15 -10.23
C LEU A 62 -1.92 5.65 -10.00
N SER A 63 -1.90 6.43 -11.07
CA SER A 63 -2.20 7.86 -11.02
C SER A 63 -3.50 8.16 -11.74
N ALA A 64 -4.53 8.57 -11.00
CA ALA A 64 -5.83 8.95 -11.57
C ALA A 64 -5.75 10.13 -12.57
N VAL A 65 -4.65 10.90 -12.56
CA VAL A 65 -4.43 12.03 -13.48
C VAL A 65 -3.80 11.57 -14.80
N ALA A 66 -3.04 10.48 -14.79
CA ALA A 66 -2.30 9.98 -15.96
C ALA A 66 -2.95 8.74 -16.59
N SER A 67 -3.81 8.02 -15.86
CA SER A 67 -4.33 6.71 -16.26
C SER A 67 -5.75 6.77 -16.82
N GLY A 68 -5.91 6.31 -18.06
CA GLY A 68 -7.20 6.06 -18.69
C GLY A 68 -7.76 4.67 -18.39
N VAL A 69 -8.99 4.40 -18.84
CA VAL A 69 -9.69 3.11 -18.64
C VAL A 69 -8.90 1.90 -19.17
N ALA A 70 -8.22 2.05 -20.30
CA ALA A 70 -7.42 0.97 -20.89
C ALA A 70 -6.26 0.55 -19.98
N GLU A 71 -5.58 1.53 -19.37
CA GLU A 71 -4.46 1.27 -18.48
C GLU A 71 -4.94 0.60 -17.19
N LEU A 72 -6.05 1.06 -16.61
CA LEU A 72 -6.67 0.44 -15.45
C LEU A 72 -7.01 -1.04 -15.70
N ARG A 73 -7.59 -1.37 -16.87
CA ARG A 73 -7.89 -2.75 -17.26
C ARG A 73 -6.64 -3.62 -17.35
N ARG A 74 -5.54 -3.08 -17.89
CA ARG A 74 -4.25 -3.78 -17.95
C ARG A 74 -3.76 -4.15 -16.54
N PHE A 75 -3.75 -3.19 -15.61
CA PHE A 75 -3.30 -3.43 -14.24
C PHE A 75 -4.17 -4.43 -13.49
N ILE A 76 -5.48 -4.40 -13.68
CA ILE A 76 -6.39 -5.41 -13.10
C ILE A 76 -6.07 -6.81 -13.65
N GLY A 77 -5.83 -6.93 -14.97
CA GLY A 77 -5.44 -8.21 -15.58
C GLY A 77 -4.10 -8.74 -15.04
N GLU A 78 -3.10 -7.88 -14.90
CA GLU A 78 -1.81 -8.26 -14.29
C GLU A 78 -1.96 -8.70 -12.84
N ALA A 79 -2.81 -8.03 -12.06
CA ALA A 79 -3.09 -8.41 -10.67
C ALA A 79 -3.78 -9.79 -10.58
N GLN A 80 -4.69 -10.10 -11.51
CA GLN A 80 -5.33 -11.42 -11.58
C GLN A 80 -4.32 -12.53 -11.85
N LEU A 81 -3.44 -12.34 -12.85
CA LEU A 81 -2.38 -13.30 -13.18
C LEU A 81 -1.41 -13.52 -12.00
N ARG A 82 -1.01 -12.44 -11.31
CA ARG A 82 -0.16 -12.54 -10.11
C ARG A 82 -0.84 -13.33 -9.00
N ARG A 83 -2.14 -13.08 -8.79
CA ARG A 83 -2.93 -13.80 -7.77
C ARG A 83 -3.01 -15.30 -8.06
N GLU A 84 -3.16 -15.69 -9.32
CA GLU A 84 -3.11 -17.10 -9.74
C GLU A 84 -1.74 -17.74 -9.47
N ALA A 85 -0.66 -16.97 -9.60
CA ALA A 85 0.69 -17.37 -9.23
C ALA A 85 0.97 -17.30 -7.70
N GLY A 86 -0.03 -17.00 -6.88
CA GLY A 86 0.11 -16.90 -5.42
C GLY A 86 0.68 -15.57 -4.91
N VAL A 87 0.91 -14.60 -5.79
CA VAL A 87 1.45 -13.27 -5.44
C VAL A 87 0.30 -12.28 -5.25
N ARG A 88 0.28 -11.61 -4.10
CA ARG A 88 -0.70 -10.54 -3.82
C ARG A 88 -0.19 -9.19 -4.31
N THR A 89 -1.11 -8.33 -4.71
CA THR A 89 -0.82 -6.95 -5.12
C THR A 89 -1.55 -5.97 -4.21
N VAL A 90 -0.92 -4.83 -3.93
CA VAL A 90 -1.48 -3.69 -3.17
C VAL A 90 -1.43 -2.41 -4.00
#